data_AF-A0A8I6XX29-F1
#
_entry.id   AF-A0A8I6XX29-F1
#
_cell.length_a   1.000
_cell.length_b   1.000
_cell.length_c   1.000
_cell.angle_alpha   90.00
_cell.angle_beta   90.00
_cell.angle_gamma   90.00
#
_symmetry.space_group_name_H-M   'P 1'
#
loop_
_entity.id
_entity.type
_entity.pdbx_description
1 polymer ?
#
loop_
_entity_poly.entity_id
_entity_poly.type
_entity_poly.pdbx_seq_one_letter_code
_entity_poly.pdbx_strand_id
1 'polypeptide(L)'
;MWDTVIELLGIFEDDVRVPCRAGGLVHQMETFSYVFILKMMLKLLRMTNDLFLLLQKKDQNVVQAMSLVMGVRTRLINWSNDGWEPLLEDVKAFCTKNDIPIPNMDDMFSKWGK
;
A
#
# COMPACT_ATOMS: atom_id res chain seq x y z
N MET A 1 -8.57 1.17 -14.45
CA MET A 1 -8.89 0.52 -13.14
C MET A 1 -8.91 1.55 -12.03
N TRP A 2 -7.86 2.35 -11.84
CA TRP A 2 -7.88 3.45 -10.86
C TRP A 2 -8.99 4.47 -11.15
N ASP A 3 -9.04 5.01 -12.37
CA ASP A 3 -10.06 5.98 -12.78
C ASP A 3 -11.48 5.44 -12.60
N THR A 4 -11.69 4.16 -12.94
CA THR A 4 -12.97 3.47 -12.76
C THR A 4 -13.35 3.32 -11.27
N VAL A 5 -12.39 3.09 -10.38
CA VAL A 5 -12.65 2.98 -8.94
C VAL A 5 -13.00 4.35 -8.37
N ILE A 6 -12.29 5.40 -8.78
CA ILE A 6 -12.58 6.78 -8.38
C ILE A 6 -13.95 7.22 -8.90
N GLU A 7 -14.24 6.97 -10.18
CA GLU A 7 -15.52 7.25 -10.82
C GLU A 7 -16.68 6.53 -10.11
N LEU A 8 -16.56 5.22 -9.85
CA LEU A 8 -17.58 4.48 -9.11
C LEU A 8 -17.79 5.03 -7.70
N LEU A 9 -16.73 5.36 -6.97
CA LEU A 9 -16.84 5.92 -5.62
C LEU A 9 -17.44 7.33 -5.63
N GLY A 10 -17.17 8.13 -6.68
CA GLY A 10 -17.78 9.44 -6.90
C GLY A 10 -19.26 9.37 -7.30
N ILE A 11 -19.69 8.36 -8.04
CA ILE A 11 -21.11 8.17 -8.38
C ILE A 11 -21.97 7.97 -7.12
N PHE A 12 -21.44 7.37 -6.05
CA PHE A 12 -22.13 7.24 -4.77
C PHE A 12 -22.15 8.52 -3.93
N GLU A 13 -21.52 9.61 -4.39
CA GLU A 13 -21.55 10.93 -3.75
C GLU A 13 -22.79 11.74 -4.16
N ASP A 14 -23.28 11.55 -5.40
CA ASP A 14 -24.42 12.30 -5.96
C ASP A 14 -25.81 11.71 -5.63
N ASP A 15 -25.89 10.49 -5.08
CA ASP A 15 -27.17 9.88 -4.71
C ASP A 15 -27.63 10.35 -3.31
N VAL A 16 -28.34 11.49 -3.30
CA VAL A 16 -28.85 12.23 -2.12
C VAL A 16 -29.64 11.38 -1.10
N ARG A 17 -30.06 10.17 -1.46
CA ARG A 17 -30.91 9.30 -0.62
C ARG A 17 -30.14 8.52 0.44
N VAL A 18 -28.82 8.38 0.31
CA VAL A 18 -27.95 7.80 1.33
C VAL A 18 -26.71 8.68 1.41
N PRO A 19 -26.43 9.39 2.53
CA PRO A 19 -25.17 10.07 2.71
C PRO A 19 -24.06 9.03 2.81
N CYS A 20 -23.59 8.55 1.65
CA CYS A 20 -22.47 7.67 1.53
C CYS A 20 -21.24 8.51 1.83
N ARG A 21 -20.58 8.24 2.96
CA ARG A 21 -19.27 8.84 3.29
C ARG A 21 -18.16 8.48 2.27
N ALA A 22 -18.51 7.81 1.17
CA ALA A 22 -17.63 7.34 0.11
C ALA A 22 -17.02 8.48 -0.71
N GLY A 23 -17.76 9.57 -0.97
CA GLY A 23 -17.21 10.75 -1.66
C GLY A 23 -16.02 11.37 -0.92
N GLY A 24 -16.13 11.49 0.41
CA GLY A 24 -15.00 11.91 1.25
C GLY A 24 -13.81 10.94 1.24
N LEU A 25 -14.01 9.66 0.89
CA LEU A 25 -12.92 8.70 0.74
C LEU A 25 -12.13 8.92 -0.54
N VAL A 26 -12.75 9.42 -1.62
CA VAL A 26 -12.05 9.73 -2.88
C VAL A 26 -10.94 10.74 -2.62
N HIS A 27 -11.25 11.84 -1.92
CA HIS A 27 -10.25 12.85 -1.58
C HIS A 27 -9.14 12.31 -0.66
N GLN A 28 -9.45 11.33 0.20
CA GLN A 28 -8.42 10.66 1.02
C GLN A 28 -7.54 9.71 0.20
N MET A 29 -8.10 9.08 -0.84
CA MET A 29 -7.40 8.17 -1.76
C MET A 29 -6.41 8.89 -2.68
N GLU A 30 -6.69 10.16 -3.02
CA GLU A 30 -5.87 11.03 -3.85
C GLU A 30 -4.78 11.77 -3.05
N THR A 31 -4.22 11.12 -2.04
CA THR A 31 -3.10 11.66 -1.26
C THR A 31 -1.86 10.78 -1.42
N PHE A 32 -0.68 11.42 -1.46
CA PHE A 32 0.59 10.70 -1.51
C PHE A 32 0.72 9.65 -0.39
N SER A 33 0.34 10.04 0.84
CA SER A 33 0.38 9.15 2.00
C SER A 33 -0.50 7.91 1.83
N TYR A 34 -1.70 8.08 1.26
CA TYR A 34 -2.57 6.95 0.99
C TYR A 34 -1.99 6.01 -0.07
N VAL A 35 -1.53 6.54 -1.20
CA VAL A 35 -0.90 5.74 -2.27
C VAL A 35 0.33 5.00 -1.73
N PHE A 36 1.15 5.66 -0.93
CA PHE A 36 2.32 5.07 -0.29
C PHE A 36 1.93 3.89 0.60
N ILE A 37 0.98 4.09 1.52
CA ILE A 37 0.50 3.02 2.43
C ILE A 37 -0.13 1.88 1.62
N LEU A 38 -0.94 2.17 0.61
CA LEU A 38 -1.58 1.16 -0.23
C LEU A 38 -0.54 0.27 -0.93
N LYS A 39 0.47 0.88 -1.56
CA LYS A 39 1.55 0.17 -2.25
C LYS A 39 2.42 -0.63 -1.26
N MET A 40 2.70 -0.09 -0.08
CA MET A 40 3.36 -0.82 1.02
C MET A 40 2.56 -2.06 1.41
N MET A 41 1.26 -1.90 1.69
CA MET A 41 0.37 -2.98 2.11
C MET A 41 0.28 -4.07 1.05
N LEU A 42 0.18 -3.70 -0.24
CA LEU A 42 0.16 -4.67 -1.33
C LEU A 42 1.44 -5.53 -1.38
N LYS A 43 2.60 -4.92 -1.15
CA LYS A 43 3.88 -5.63 -1.10
C LYS A 43 3.95 -6.58 0.09
N LEU A 44 3.52 -6.12 1.28
CA LEU A 44 3.44 -6.95 2.48
C LEU A 44 2.49 -8.14 2.27
N LEU A 45 1.29 -7.88 1.74
CA LEU A 45 0.29 -8.90 1.47
C LEU A 45 0.82 -9.97 0.50
N ARG A 46 1.54 -9.57 -0.55
CA ARG A 46 2.19 -10.51 -1.47
C ARG A 46 3.19 -11.42 -0.73
N MET A 47 4.06 -10.85 0.11
CA MET A 47 5.02 -11.65 0.88
C MET A 47 4.34 -12.61 1.86
N THR A 48 3.30 -12.17 2.56
CA THR A 48 2.52 -13.02 3.47
C THR A 48 1.78 -14.12 2.71
N ASN A 49 1.22 -13.82 1.54
CA ASN A 49 0.53 -14.80 0.72
C ASN A 49 1.51 -15.87 0.17
N ASP A 50 2.69 -15.46 -0.28
CA ASP A 50 3.74 -16.39 -0.71
C ASP A 50 4.14 -17.34 0.43
N LEU A 51 4.32 -16.80 1.64
CA LEU A 51 4.60 -17.60 2.83
C LEU A 51 3.46 -18.58 3.12
N PHE A 52 2.22 -18.10 3.12
CA PHE A 52 1.04 -18.91 3.40
C PHE A 52 0.89 -20.06 2.41
N LEU A 53 1.03 -19.79 1.12
CA LEU A 53 0.98 -20.82 0.08
C LEU A 53 2.08 -21.87 0.24
N LEU A 54 3.27 -21.46 0.67
CA LEU A 54 4.37 -22.39 0.95
C LEU A 54 4.08 -23.25 2.18
N LEU A 55 3.60 -22.64 3.27
CA LEU A 55 3.27 -23.35 4.52
C LEU A 55 2.06 -24.28 4.39
N GLN A 56 1.14 -23.99 3.46
CA GLN A 56 0.00 -24.86 3.17
C GLN A 56 0.39 -26.18 2.48
N LYS A 57 1.63 -26.32 1.98
CA LYS A 57 2.10 -27.57 1.38
C LYS A 57 2.23 -28.65 2.47
N LYS A 58 1.46 -29.72 2.33
CA LYS A 58 1.33 -30.82 3.31
C LYS A 58 2.65 -31.52 3.69
N ASP A 59 3.70 -31.39 2.87
CA ASP A 59 4.95 -32.13 3.04
C ASP A 59 6.06 -31.38 3.79
N GLN A 60 5.77 -30.20 4.36
CA GLN A 60 6.80 -29.43 5.07
C GLN A 60 7.01 -29.95 6.51
N ASN A 61 8.25 -30.35 6.80
CA ASN A 61 8.67 -30.58 8.18
C ASN A 61 8.95 -29.23 8.89
N VAL A 62 9.00 -29.26 10.23
CA VAL A 62 9.18 -28.06 11.08
C VAL A 62 10.43 -27.26 10.71
N VAL A 63 11.54 -27.94 10.35
CA VAL A 63 12.80 -27.27 9.97
C VAL A 63 12.64 -26.50 8.66
N GLN A 64 11.95 -27.10 7.68
CA GLN A 64 11.67 -26.47 6.40
C GLN A 64 10.74 -25.26 6.55
N ALA A 65 9.69 -25.37 7.35
CA ALA A 65 8.79 -24.25 7.65
C ALA A 65 9.54 -23.09 8.32
N MET A 66 10.42 -23.38 9.29
CA MET A 66 11.24 -22.38 9.95
C MET A 66 12.20 -21.66 8.99
N SER A 67 12.83 -22.39 8.06
CA SER A 67 13.68 -21.81 7.03
C SER A 67 12.91 -20.79 6.16
N LEU A 68 11.66 -21.09 5.81
CA LEU A 68 10.80 -20.19 5.05
C LEU A 68 10.42 -18.93 5.82
N VAL A 69 10.04 -19.08 7.10
CA VAL A 69 9.73 -17.94 7.98
C VAL A 69 10.95 -17.03 8.12
N MET A 70 12.15 -17.59 8.31
CA MET A 70 13.39 -16.82 8.34
C MET A 70 13.66 -16.10 7.02
N GLY A 71 13.45 -16.77 5.88
CA GLY A 71 13.63 -16.16 4.56
C GLY A 71 12.72 -14.95 4.34
N VAL A 72 11.44 -15.04 4.75
CA VAL A 72 10.50 -13.92 4.66
C VAL A 72 10.87 -12.79 5.63
N ARG A 73 11.29 -13.13 6.85
CA ARG A 73 11.79 -12.14 7.83
C ARG A 73 12.99 -11.37 7.27
N THR A 74 13.97 -12.05 6.67
CA THR A 74 15.14 -11.40 6.06
C THR A 74 14.73 -10.48 4.92
N ARG A 75 13.81 -10.91 4.05
CA ARG A 75 13.29 -10.06 2.97
C ARG A 75 12.61 -8.79 3.51
N LEU A 76 11.84 -8.92 4.59
CA LEU A 76 11.15 -7.79 5.22
C LEU A 76 12.16 -6.79 5.85
N ILE A 77 13.17 -7.30 6.55
CA ILE A 77 14.23 -6.47 7.15
C ILE A 77 15.01 -5.73 6.04
N ASN A 78 15.44 -6.44 5.00
CA ASN A 78 16.18 -5.84 3.89
C ASN A 78 15.34 -4.76 3.18
N TRP A 79 14.05 -5.03 2.99
CA TRP A 79 13.14 -4.05 2.40
C TRP A 79 12.98 -2.79 3.27
N SER A 80 12.91 -2.96 4.60
CA SER A 80 12.80 -1.85 5.55
C SER A 80 14.06 -1.01 5.65
N ASN A 81 15.24 -1.62 5.55
CA ASN A 81 16.51 -0.91 5.74
C ASN A 81 16.98 -0.23 4.45
N ASP A 82 17.00 -0.97 3.32
CA ASP A 82 17.73 -0.55 2.11
C ASP A 82 16.96 -0.86 0.81
N GLY A 83 15.67 -1.21 0.90
CA GLY A 83 14.89 -1.67 -0.24
C GLY A 83 13.60 -0.87 -0.50
N TRP A 84 13.49 0.31 0.10
CA TRP A 84 12.28 1.14 0.05
C TRP A 84 12.29 2.10 -1.15
N GLU A 85 13.45 2.40 -1.74
CA GLU A 85 13.59 3.30 -2.89
C GLU A 85 12.78 2.85 -4.11
N PRO A 86 12.76 1.56 -4.51
CA PRO A 86 11.91 1.11 -5.61
C PRO A 86 10.41 1.29 -5.35
N LEU A 87 9.99 1.21 -4.08
CA LEU A 87 8.60 1.51 -3.71
C LEU A 87 8.33 3.01 -3.86
N LEU A 88 9.23 3.86 -3.37
CA LEU A 88 9.07 5.31 -3.47
C LEU A 88 8.96 5.75 -4.93
N GLU A 89 9.81 5.23 -5.81
CA GLU A 89 9.78 5.57 -7.23
C GLU A 89 8.49 5.09 -7.92
N ASP A 90 7.97 3.90 -7.58
CA ASP A 90 6.66 3.44 -8.06
C ASP A 90 5.50 4.33 -7.54
N VAL A 91 5.57 4.78 -6.29
CA VAL A 91 4.59 5.72 -5.70
C VAL A 91 4.64 7.07 -6.41
N LYS A 92 5.84 7.65 -6.62
CA LYS A 92 6.00 8.91 -7.35
C LYS A 92 5.46 8.80 -8.78
N ALA A 93 5.83 7.74 -9.51
CA ALA A 93 5.35 7.51 -10.87
C ALA A 93 3.82 7.38 -10.92
N PHE A 94 3.22 6.69 -9.94
CA PHE A 94 1.77 6.61 -9.81
C PHE A 94 1.15 7.98 -9.52
N CYS A 95 1.69 8.75 -8.57
CA CYS A 95 1.16 10.06 -8.22
C CYS A 95 1.26 11.04 -9.40
N THR A 96 2.40 11.11 -10.08
CA THR A 96 2.58 11.93 -11.29
C THR A 96 1.59 11.55 -12.40
N LYS A 97 1.31 10.26 -12.57
CA LYS A 97 0.35 9.79 -13.60
C LYS A 97 -1.09 10.20 -13.31
N ASN A 98 -1.47 10.28 -12.04
CA ASN A 98 -2.85 10.56 -11.62
C ASN A 98 -3.00 11.98 -11.03
N ASP A 99 -2.06 12.89 -11.33
CA ASP A 99 -2.05 14.28 -10.86
C ASP A 99 -2.17 14.45 -9.33
N ILE A 100 -1.67 13.47 -8.56
CA ILE A 100 -1.66 13.50 -7.10
C ILE A 100 -0.43 14.32 -6.63
N PRO A 101 -0.61 15.34 -5.78
CA PRO A 101 0.50 16.16 -5.28
C PRO A 101 1.53 15.32 -4.52
N ILE A 102 2.80 15.45 -4.91
CA ILE A 102 3.94 14.82 -4.24
C ILE A 102 4.51 15.83 -3.23
N PRO A 103 4.56 15.51 -1.92
CA PRO A 103 5.12 16.41 -0.93
C PRO A 103 6.63 16.56 -1.12
N ASN A 104 7.15 17.75 -0.83
CA ASN A 104 8.58 17.96 -0.71
C ASN A 104 9.08 17.22 0.53
N MET A 105 9.92 16.20 0.35
CA MET A 105 10.46 15.40 1.46
C MET A 105 11.62 16.08 2.18
N ASP A 106 12.21 17.14 1.59
CA ASP A 106 13.26 17.95 2.21
C ASP A 106 12.70 19.05 3.12
N ASP A 107 11.38 19.31 3.05
CA ASP A 107 10.73 20.25 3.95
C ASP A 107 10.67 19.70 5.38
N MET A 108 10.94 20.57 6.35
CA MET A 108 10.87 20.21 7.77
C MET A 108 9.50 19.62 8.10
N PHE A 109 9.49 18.40 8.64
CA PHE A 109 8.31 17.77 9.21
C PHE A 109 7.71 18.69 10.28
N SER A 110 6.74 19.49 9.88
CA SER A 110 5.92 20.26 10.80
C SER A 110 4.98 19.25 11.46
N LYS A 111 5.33 18.89 12.69
CA LYS A 111 4.60 17.97 13.57
C LYS A 111 3.09 18.12 13.35
N TRP A 112 2.40 17.01 13.11
CA TRP A 112 0.94 16.97 13.15
C TRP A 112 0.46 17.45 14.53
N GLY A 113 -0.30 18.56 14.57
CA GLY A 113 -1.12 18.96 15.71
C GLY A 113 -0.62 20.18 16.52
N LYS A 114 -1.37 21.28 16.43
CA LYS A 114 -1.83 22.00 17.62
C LYS A 114 -3.16 21.40 18.05
#